data_AF-A0A1F9ABL7-F1
#
_entry.id   AF-A0A1F9ABL7-F1
#
_cell.length_a   1.000
_cell.length_b   1.000
_cell.length_c   1.000
_cell.angle_alpha   90.00
_cell.angle_beta   90.00
_cell.angle_gamma   90.00
#
_symmetry.space_group_name_H-M   'P 1'
#
loop_
_entity.id
_entity.type
_entity.pdbx_description
1 polymer ?
#
loop_
_entity_poly.entity_id
_entity_poly.type
_entity_poly.pdbx_seq_one_letter_code
_entity_poly.pdbx_strand_id
1 'polypeptide(L)'
;MRFQKGSLGLLILLLALSSVVFAEDHDLPFFLGKASSEEGVLSKNERVELLSRIEKMMEKAQGIRAKLTQGIQAGEVDLRYQEGTFWISKLERDGISIETALQQVKLLKDKPSLLVSSIVLYKSLKDLSENFNAYNNMPSFSAWVGDLAPEMELWTDPVFYQLYLLPLARASDKETESKPPQPAQKEKKPPTKVKKP
;
A
#
# COMPACT_ATOMS: atom_id res chain seq x y z
N MET A 1 -54.33 8.57 19.93
CA MET A 1 -52.87 8.67 20.14
C MET A 1 -52.23 7.29 19.92
N ARG A 2 -51.80 6.95 18.70
CA ARG A 2 -51.20 5.64 18.35
C ARG A 2 -49.92 5.75 17.51
N PHE A 3 -49.29 6.93 17.47
CA PHE A 3 -48.17 7.25 16.56
C PHE A 3 -46.79 7.39 17.25
N GLN A 4 -46.67 7.09 18.54
CA GLN A 4 -45.41 7.33 19.29
C GLN A 4 -44.50 6.10 19.48
N LYS A 5 -44.94 4.88 19.12
CA LYS A 5 -44.14 3.66 19.35
C LYS A 5 -43.36 3.19 18.10
N GLY A 6 -43.79 3.58 16.90
CA GLY A 6 -43.12 3.19 15.65
C GLY A 6 -41.85 3.99 15.33
N SER A 7 -41.79 5.26 15.74
CA SER A 7 -40.65 6.13 15.45
C SER A 7 -39.41 5.79 16.28
N LEU A 8 -39.59 5.32 17.51
CA LEU A 8 -38.46 4.98 18.40
C LEU A 8 -37.72 3.73 17.90
N GLY A 9 -38.46 2.72 17.42
CA GLY A 9 -37.87 1.51 16.85
C GLY A 9 -37.08 1.78 15.58
N LEU A 10 -37.59 2.67 14.70
CA LEU A 10 -36.89 3.10 13.50
C LEU A 10 -35.61 3.88 13.83
N LEU A 11 -35.65 4.74 14.86
CA LEU A 11 -34.48 5.52 15.31
C LEU A 11 -33.38 4.60 15.88
N ILE A 12 -33.76 3.59 16.66
CA ILE A 12 -32.83 2.59 17.21
C ILE A 12 -32.25 1.72 16.07
N LEU A 13 -33.06 1.35 15.07
CA LEU A 13 -32.58 0.61 13.90
C LEU A 13 -31.60 1.43 13.06
N LEU A 14 -31.86 2.74 12.87
CA LEU A 14 -30.96 3.66 12.16
C LEU A 14 -29.65 3.89 12.92
N LEU A 15 -29.69 4.03 14.25
CA LEU A 15 -28.50 4.15 15.11
C LEU A 15 -27.69 2.84 15.15
N ALA A 16 -28.35 1.68 15.12
CA ALA A 16 -27.71 0.37 15.02
C ALA A 16 -27.09 0.11 13.63
N LEU A 17 -27.68 0.67 12.56
CA LEU A 17 -27.13 0.58 11.21
C LEU A 17 -25.92 1.51 11.01
N SER A 18 -25.88 2.68 11.69
CA SER A 18 -24.71 3.57 11.66
C SER A 18 -23.51 3.06 12.44
N SER A 19 -23.66 2.06 13.31
CA SER A 19 -22.57 1.51 14.13
C SER A 19 -21.81 0.35 13.46
N VAL A 20 -22.21 -0.09 12.26
CA VAL A 20 -21.55 -1.20 11.53
C VAL A 20 -20.54 -0.72 10.47
N VAL A 21 -20.30 0.59 10.34
CA VAL A 21 -19.26 1.11 9.44
C VAL A 21 -18.32 2.04 10.22
N PHE A 22 -17.72 1.51 11.28
CA PHE A 22 -16.38 1.97 11.65
C PHE A 22 -15.40 1.22 10.75
N ALA A 23 -15.17 1.76 9.56
CA ALA A 23 -13.91 1.48 8.89
C ALA A 23 -12.84 2.13 9.78
N GLU A 24 -12.12 1.32 10.56
CA GLU A 24 -10.93 1.80 11.25
C GLU A 24 -10.01 2.44 10.18
N ASP A 25 -9.80 3.74 10.30
CA ASP A 25 -8.85 4.45 9.44
C ASP A 25 -7.44 4.02 9.87
N HIS A 26 -6.88 3.07 9.13
CA HIS A 26 -5.53 2.56 9.39
C HIS A 26 -4.50 3.51 8.80
N ASP A 27 -3.94 4.36 9.65
CA ASP A 27 -2.93 5.35 9.28
C ASP A 27 -1.50 4.79 9.36
N LEU A 28 -0.48 5.53 8.89
CA LEU A 28 0.93 5.12 9.04
C LEU A 28 1.29 4.74 10.51
N PRO A 29 0.88 5.51 11.54
CA PRO A 29 1.10 5.12 12.94
C PRO A 29 0.49 3.76 13.32
N PHE A 30 -0.65 3.38 12.73
CA PHE A 30 -1.23 2.07 12.95
C PHE A 30 -0.30 0.96 12.46
N PHE A 31 0.21 1.09 11.23
CA PHE A 31 1.14 0.11 10.66
C PHE A 31 2.48 0.10 11.40
N LEU A 32 3.00 1.25 11.83
CA LEU A 32 4.22 1.28 12.64
C LEU A 32 4.02 0.63 14.01
N GLY A 33 2.88 0.89 14.67
CA GLY A 33 2.53 0.27 15.95
C GLY A 33 2.37 -1.25 15.83
N LYS A 34 1.65 -1.71 14.80
CA LYS A 34 1.45 -3.15 14.57
C LYS A 34 2.74 -3.90 14.28
N ALA A 35 3.70 -3.25 13.63
CA ALA A 35 5.03 -3.81 13.36
C ALA A 35 5.81 -4.12 14.64
N SER A 36 5.52 -3.37 15.71
CA SER A 36 6.12 -3.56 17.04
C SER A 36 5.36 -4.54 17.94
N SER A 37 4.24 -5.10 17.48
CA SER A 37 3.38 -5.99 18.27
C SER A 37 3.63 -7.48 17.99
N GLU A 38 3.24 -8.36 18.92
CA GLU A 38 3.34 -9.82 18.74
C GLU A 38 2.46 -10.36 17.59
N GLU A 39 1.44 -9.60 17.17
CA GLU A 39 0.51 -9.93 16.08
C GLU A 39 0.89 -9.30 14.73
N GLY A 40 2.19 -9.09 14.48
CA GLY A 40 2.73 -8.34 13.32
C GLY A 40 2.36 -8.85 11.91
N VAL A 41 1.47 -9.84 11.77
CA VAL A 41 0.94 -10.31 10.49
C VAL A 41 -0.30 -9.50 10.11
N LEU A 42 -0.27 -8.85 8.95
CA LEU A 42 -1.44 -8.16 8.40
C LEU A 42 -2.51 -9.15 7.91
N SER A 43 -3.76 -8.90 8.33
CA SER A 43 -4.97 -9.47 7.76
C SER A 43 -5.16 -9.04 6.31
N LYS A 44 -6.09 -9.70 5.59
CA LYS A 44 -6.37 -9.37 4.18
C LYS A 44 -6.81 -7.91 4.00
N ASN A 45 -7.68 -7.40 4.87
CA ASN A 45 -8.18 -6.03 4.77
C ASN A 45 -7.07 -5.01 5.05
N GLU A 46 -6.25 -5.26 6.07
CA GLU A 46 -5.12 -4.38 6.41
C GLU A 46 -4.08 -4.32 5.29
N ARG A 47 -3.85 -5.42 4.55
CA ARG A 47 -2.97 -5.42 3.37
C ARG A 47 -3.51 -4.53 2.25
N VAL A 48 -4.82 -4.57 2.00
CA VAL A 48 -5.44 -3.70 0.99
C VAL A 48 -5.35 -2.25 1.41
N GLU A 49 -5.60 -1.95 2.69
CA GLU A 49 -5.52 -0.59 3.22
C GLU A 49 -4.09 -0.06 3.18
N LEU A 50 -3.10 -0.87 3.57
CA LEU A 50 -1.66 -0.57 3.44
C LEU A 50 -1.33 -0.11 2.02
N LEU A 51 -1.71 -0.92 1.02
CA LEU A 51 -1.48 -0.61 -0.39
C LEU A 51 -2.24 0.64 -0.83
N SER A 52 -3.45 0.87 -0.31
CA SER A 52 -4.21 2.08 -0.58
C SER A 52 -3.58 3.34 0.01
N ARG A 53 -2.92 3.24 1.17
CA ARG A 53 -2.20 4.36 1.78
C ARG A 53 -0.94 4.70 1.00
N ILE A 54 -0.19 3.70 0.56
CA ILE A 54 0.95 3.90 -0.36
C ILE A 54 0.48 4.57 -1.66
N GLU A 55 -0.65 4.15 -2.24
CA GLU A 55 -1.23 4.78 -3.43
C GLU A 55 -1.53 6.27 -3.20
N LYS A 56 -2.27 6.61 -2.12
CA LYS A 56 -2.57 8.00 -1.75
C LYS A 56 -1.30 8.84 -1.57
N MET A 57 -0.26 8.26 -0.96
CA MET A 57 1.05 8.91 -0.82
C MET A 57 1.70 9.20 -2.18
N MET A 58 1.63 8.25 -3.13
CA MET A 58 2.14 8.44 -4.49
C MET A 58 1.36 9.51 -5.27
N GLU A 59 0.04 9.58 -5.08
CA GLU A 59 -0.78 10.65 -5.68
C GLU A 59 -0.38 12.03 -5.14
N LYS A 60 -0.13 12.15 -3.83
CA LYS A 60 0.41 13.39 -3.24
C LYS A 60 1.78 13.74 -3.83
N ALA A 61 2.68 12.77 -3.93
CA ALA A 61 4.02 12.94 -4.52
C ALA A 61 3.92 13.43 -5.98
N GLN A 62 3.00 12.87 -6.77
CA GLN A 62 2.72 13.30 -8.13
C GLN A 62 2.23 14.77 -8.20
N GLY A 63 1.33 15.15 -7.29
CA GLY A 63 0.83 16.52 -7.20
C GLY A 63 1.93 17.53 -6.84
N ILE A 64 2.80 17.18 -5.90
CA ILE A 64 3.93 18.02 -5.50
C ILE A 64 4.95 18.14 -6.64
N ARG A 65 5.28 17.03 -7.31
CA ARG A 65 6.14 17.03 -8.49
C ARG A 65 5.63 17.98 -9.57
N ALA A 66 4.34 17.92 -9.89
CA ALA A 66 3.73 18.81 -10.88
C ALA A 66 3.84 20.29 -10.47
N LYS A 67 3.59 20.61 -9.20
CA LYS A 67 3.75 21.98 -8.66
C LYS A 67 5.19 22.46 -8.72
N LEU A 68 6.16 21.63 -8.33
CA LEU A 68 7.58 21.91 -8.41
C LEU A 68 8.00 22.21 -9.86
N THR A 69 7.64 21.34 -10.80
CA THR A 69 7.94 21.53 -12.23
C THR A 69 7.35 22.84 -12.73
N GLN A 70 6.09 23.12 -12.41
CA GLN A 70 5.42 24.36 -12.81
C GLN A 70 6.10 25.60 -12.21
N GLY A 71 6.41 25.59 -10.91
CA GLY A 71 7.04 26.73 -10.24
C GLY A 71 8.42 27.05 -10.80
N ILE A 72 9.21 26.03 -11.16
CA ILE A 72 10.51 26.23 -11.82
C ILE A 72 10.31 26.82 -13.22
N GLN A 73 9.38 26.27 -14.01
CA GLN A 73 9.14 26.73 -15.39
C GLN A 73 8.55 28.15 -15.45
N ALA A 74 7.73 28.52 -14.47
CA ALA A 74 7.14 29.85 -14.35
C ALA A 74 8.10 30.89 -13.75
N GLY A 75 9.27 30.47 -13.25
CA GLY A 75 10.20 31.35 -12.55
C GLY A 75 9.71 31.80 -11.16
N GLU A 76 8.73 31.10 -10.59
CA GLU A 76 8.25 31.33 -9.22
C GLU A 76 9.28 30.88 -8.18
N VAL A 77 10.16 29.95 -8.57
CA VAL A 77 11.33 29.53 -7.80
C VAL A 77 12.55 30.28 -8.34
N ASP A 78 13.16 31.09 -7.48
CA ASP A 78 14.41 31.79 -7.82
C ASP A 78 15.57 30.79 -7.92
N LEU A 79 15.82 30.33 -9.14
CA LEU A 79 16.89 29.40 -9.49
C LEU A 79 17.68 29.95 -10.68
N ARG A 80 18.98 29.69 -10.67
CA ARG A 80 19.80 29.88 -11.87
C ARG A 80 19.32 28.93 -12.97
N TYR A 81 19.38 29.36 -14.23
CA TYR A 81 18.86 28.56 -15.36
C TYR A 81 19.40 27.11 -15.41
N GLN A 82 20.70 26.92 -15.21
CA GLN A 82 21.33 25.59 -15.18
C GLN A 82 20.82 24.72 -14.02
N GLU A 83 20.53 25.35 -12.88
CA GLU A 83 19.96 24.69 -11.69
C GLU A 83 18.50 24.32 -11.93
N GLY A 84 17.70 25.20 -12.53
CA GLY A 84 16.33 24.89 -12.94
C GLY A 84 16.26 23.71 -13.92
N THR A 85 17.17 23.64 -14.89
CA THR A 85 17.24 22.52 -15.86
C THR A 85 17.59 21.20 -15.17
N PHE A 86 18.55 21.24 -14.25
CA PHE A 86 18.92 20.08 -13.43
C PHE A 86 17.71 19.55 -12.64
N TRP A 87 16.99 20.43 -11.93
CA TRP A 87 15.85 20.02 -11.12
C TRP A 87 14.68 19.51 -11.94
N ILE A 88 14.37 20.12 -13.10
CA ILE A 88 13.35 19.61 -14.02
C ILE A 88 13.68 18.16 -14.44
N SER A 89 14.93 17.88 -14.84
CA SER A 89 15.33 16.52 -15.23
C SER A 89 15.20 15.51 -14.10
N LYS A 90 15.37 15.96 -12.84
CA LYS A 90 15.22 15.11 -11.65
C LYS A 90 13.74 14.80 -11.39
N LEU A 91 12.88 15.81 -11.47
CA LEU A 91 11.42 15.67 -11.33
C LEU A 91 10.80 14.81 -12.46
N GLU A 92 11.34 14.86 -13.67
CA GLU A 92 10.92 13.97 -14.76
C GLU A 92 11.19 12.50 -14.44
N ARG A 93 12.40 12.19 -13.95
CA ARG A 93 12.76 10.83 -13.52
C ARG A 93 11.90 10.34 -12.35
N ASP A 94 11.61 11.21 -11.40
CA ASP A 94 10.71 10.88 -10.28
C ASP A 94 9.31 10.52 -10.77
N GLY A 95 8.85 11.11 -11.87
CA GLY A 95 7.61 10.72 -12.54
C GLY A 95 7.55 9.24 -12.91
N ILE A 96 8.65 8.72 -13.45
CA ILE A 96 8.75 7.31 -13.83
C ILE A 96 8.70 6.43 -12.59
N SER A 97 9.38 6.81 -11.51
CA SER A 97 9.35 6.09 -10.24
C SER A 97 7.95 6.09 -9.61
N ILE A 98 7.25 7.23 -9.63
CA ILE A 98 5.87 7.36 -9.13
C ILE A 98 4.92 6.48 -9.94
N GLU A 99 4.98 6.54 -11.27
CA GLU A 99 4.13 5.72 -12.13
C GLU A 99 4.39 4.22 -11.91
N THR A 100 5.67 3.84 -11.81
CA THR A 100 6.08 2.46 -11.53
C THR A 100 5.51 1.99 -10.20
N ALA A 101 5.62 2.80 -9.13
CA ALA A 101 5.08 2.48 -7.82
C ALA A 101 3.56 2.27 -7.86
N LEU A 102 2.82 3.18 -8.51
CA LEU A 102 1.36 3.07 -8.68
C LEU A 102 0.96 1.79 -9.42
N GLN A 103 1.69 1.44 -10.49
CA GLN A 103 1.46 0.20 -11.23
C GLN A 103 1.71 -1.04 -10.35
N GLN A 104 2.79 -1.06 -9.56
CA GLN A 104 3.07 -2.18 -8.66
C GLN A 104 2.05 -2.29 -7.54
N VAL A 105 1.58 -1.18 -6.98
CA VAL A 105 0.51 -1.18 -5.98
C VAL A 105 -0.75 -1.83 -6.54
N LYS A 106 -1.17 -1.45 -7.75
CA LYS A 106 -2.32 -2.06 -8.42
C LYS A 106 -2.14 -3.57 -8.61
N LEU A 107 -0.97 -3.98 -9.09
CA LEU A 107 -0.65 -5.41 -9.27
C LEU A 107 -0.69 -6.18 -7.94
N LEU A 108 -0.19 -5.59 -6.85
CA LEU A 108 -0.18 -6.22 -5.52
C LEU A 108 -1.56 -6.28 -4.88
N LYS A 109 -2.45 -5.32 -5.18
CA LYS A 109 -3.86 -5.39 -4.76
C LYS A 109 -4.57 -6.58 -5.43
N ASP A 110 -4.27 -6.83 -6.70
CA ASP A 110 -4.85 -7.93 -7.46
C ASP A 110 -4.19 -9.28 -7.14
N LYS A 111 -2.85 -9.28 -6.99
CA LYS A 111 -2.01 -10.47 -6.80
C LYS A 111 -0.93 -10.19 -5.75
N PRO A 112 -1.25 -10.31 -4.45
CA PRO A 112 -0.30 -10.02 -3.37
C PRO A 112 0.96 -10.89 -3.36
N SER A 113 0.93 -12.10 -3.94
CA SER A 113 2.07 -13.03 -3.99
C SER A 113 3.24 -12.59 -4.87
N LEU A 114 3.08 -11.52 -5.66
CA LEU A 114 4.09 -11.11 -6.63
C LEU A 114 5.30 -10.48 -5.95
N LEU A 115 6.27 -11.32 -5.56
CA LEU A 115 7.53 -10.89 -4.93
C LEU A 115 8.25 -9.80 -5.73
N VAL A 116 8.32 -9.98 -7.05
CA VAL A 116 8.96 -8.99 -7.95
C VAL A 116 8.26 -7.64 -7.83
N SER A 117 6.94 -7.61 -7.76
CA SER A 117 6.18 -6.37 -7.59
C SER A 117 6.44 -5.71 -6.24
N SER A 118 6.55 -6.47 -5.15
CA SER A 118 6.95 -5.93 -3.84
C SER A 118 8.35 -5.33 -3.85
N ILE A 119 9.32 -5.99 -4.49
CA ILE A 119 10.71 -5.51 -4.62
C ILE A 119 10.76 -4.22 -5.44
N VAL A 120 10.09 -4.20 -6.59
CA VAL A 120 10.05 -3.03 -7.48
C VAL A 120 9.35 -1.86 -6.79
N LEU A 121 8.24 -2.10 -6.10
CA LEU A 121 7.55 -1.08 -5.31
C LEU A 121 8.49 -0.46 -4.27
N TYR A 122 9.13 -1.29 -3.45
CA TYR A 122 10.06 -0.81 -2.43
C TYR A 122 11.20 0.03 -3.02
N LYS A 123 11.80 -0.43 -4.12
CA LYS A 123 12.85 0.32 -4.80
C LYS A 123 12.35 1.69 -5.26
N SER A 124 11.21 1.74 -5.94
CA SER A 124 10.63 3.01 -6.41
C SER A 124 10.33 3.97 -5.25
N LEU A 125 9.80 3.46 -4.14
CA LEU A 125 9.58 4.26 -2.95
C LEU A 125 10.90 4.78 -2.36
N LYS A 126 11.93 3.93 -2.28
CA LYS A 126 13.24 4.30 -1.73
C LYS A 126 13.92 5.39 -2.55
N ASP A 127 13.97 5.21 -3.87
CA ASP A 127 14.52 6.20 -4.80
C ASP A 127 13.81 7.56 -4.65
N LEU A 128 12.47 7.54 -4.50
CA LEU A 128 11.69 8.75 -4.28
C LEU A 128 11.94 9.38 -2.90
N SER A 129 12.04 8.61 -1.83
CA SER A 129 12.32 9.13 -0.48
C SER A 129 13.63 9.90 -0.45
N GLU A 130 14.70 9.36 -1.06
CA GLU A 130 15.99 10.04 -1.16
C GLU A 130 15.88 11.37 -1.91
N ASN A 131 15.09 11.41 -3.00
CA ASN A 131 14.89 12.62 -3.78
C ASN A 131 14.02 13.65 -3.06
N PHE A 132 12.95 13.22 -2.39
CA PHE A 132 12.07 14.09 -1.61
C PHE A 132 12.80 14.68 -0.39
N ASN A 133 13.70 13.92 0.24
CA ASN A 133 14.58 14.46 1.27
C ASN A 133 15.56 15.51 0.70
N ALA A 134 16.08 15.30 -0.52
CA ALA A 134 16.90 16.32 -1.18
C ALA A 134 16.09 17.60 -1.48
N TYR A 135 14.82 17.47 -1.88
CA TYR A 135 13.92 18.62 -2.07
C TYR A 135 13.64 19.33 -0.75
N ASN A 136 13.45 18.59 0.34
CA ASN A 136 13.17 19.17 1.64
C ASN A 136 14.35 19.99 2.21
N ASN A 137 15.57 19.60 1.84
CA ASN A 137 16.78 20.34 2.21
C ASN A 137 17.02 21.60 1.36
N MET A 138 16.21 21.83 0.33
CA MET A 138 16.30 23.01 -0.52
C MET A 138 15.27 24.06 -0.05
N PRO A 139 15.68 25.26 0.38
CA PRO A 139 14.77 26.26 0.95
C PRO A 139 13.58 26.60 0.04
N SER A 140 13.81 26.66 -1.27
CA SER A 140 12.77 27.02 -2.24
C SER A 140 11.75 25.89 -2.50
N PHE A 141 12.04 24.66 -2.07
CA PHE A 141 11.18 23.49 -2.28
C PHE A 141 10.58 22.95 -0.98
N SER A 142 11.22 23.17 0.17
CA SER A 142 10.83 22.61 1.46
C SER A 142 9.37 22.85 1.83
N ALA A 143 8.83 24.04 1.53
CA ALA A 143 7.43 24.38 1.78
C ALA A 143 6.42 23.50 1.00
N TRP A 144 6.84 22.87 -0.10
CA TRP A 144 5.99 21.99 -0.90
C TRP A 144 6.08 20.52 -0.51
N VAL A 145 7.25 20.07 -0.04
CA VAL A 145 7.50 18.65 0.32
C VAL A 145 7.45 18.37 1.83
N GLY A 146 7.41 19.40 2.67
CA GLY A 146 7.69 19.36 4.11
C GLY A 146 7.21 18.12 4.86
N ASP A 147 5.92 17.83 4.87
CA ASP A 147 5.38 16.68 5.61
C ASP A 147 5.49 15.36 4.86
N LEU A 148 5.57 15.39 3.52
CA LEU A 148 5.59 14.19 2.71
C LEU A 148 6.98 13.52 2.70
N ALA A 149 8.05 14.31 2.69
CA ALA A 149 9.41 13.78 2.72
C ALA A 149 9.67 12.86 3.95
N PRO A 150 9.41 13.29 5.20
CA PRO A 150 9.57 12.41 6.37
C PRO A 150 8.56 11.27 6.40
N GLU A 151 7.33 11.45 5.87
CA GLU A 151 6.37 10.35 5.72
C GLU A 151 6.94 9.26 4.81
N MET A 152 7.44 9.62 3.62
CA MET A 152 8.04 8.68 2.66
C MET A 152 9.26 7.96 3.22
N GLU A 153 10.06 8.62 4.05
CA GLU A 153 11.19 7.99 4.74
C GLU A 153 10.74 6.84 5.65
N LEU A 154 9.64 7.02 6.39
CA LEU A 154 9.08 5.97 7.25
C LEU A 154 8.52 4.78 6.45
N TRP A 155 7.85 5.04 5.32
CA TRP A 155 7.36 3.98 4.43
C TRP A 155 8.48 3.18 3.74
N THR A 156 9.69 3.76 3.67
CA THR A 156 10.87 3.14 3.03
C THR A 156 11.88 2.61 4.03
N ASP A 157 11.51 2.57 5.31
CA ASP A 157 12.34 1.93 6.31
C ASP A 157 12.50 0.43 5.96
N PRO A 158 13.73 -0.12 5.98
CA PRO A 158 13.96 -1.53 5.68
C PRO A 158 13.16 -2.49 6.56
N VAL A 159 12.88 -2.11 7.81
CA VAL A 159 12.02 -2.86 8.73
C VAL A 159 10.58 -2.87 8.21
N PHE A 160 10.08 -1.73 7.74
CA PHE A 160 8.75 -1.64 7.14
C PHE A 160 8.62 -2.58 5.93
N TYR A 161 9.62 -2.59 5.06
CA TYR A 161 9.68 -3.51 3.91
C TYR A 161 9.65 -4.98 4.34
N GLN A 162 10.46 -5.33 5.33
CA GLN A 162 10.57 -6.70 5.83
C GLN A 162 9.28 -7.20 6.48
N LEU A 163 8.59 -6.34 7.22
CA LEU A 163 7.38 -6.71 7.95
C LEU A 163 6.13 -6.72 7.06
N TYR A 164 6.08 -5.85 6.04
CA TYR A 164 4.85 -5.64 5.29
C TYR A 164 4.92 -5.99 3.82
N LEU A 165 5.93 -5.55 3.08
CA LEU A 165 5.97 -5.78 1.63
C LEU A 165 6.50 -7.16 1.25
N LEU A 166 7.50 -7.68 1.96
CA LEU A 166 8.01 -9.05 1.74
C LEU A 166 6.98 -10.14 2.07
N PRO A 167 6.21 -10.06 3.18
CA PRO A 167 5.28 -11.13 3.54
C PRO A 167 4.05 -11.19 2.63
N LEU A 168 3.70 -10.12 1.90
CA LEU A 168 2.66 -10.18 0.85
C LEU A 168 2.96 -11.30 -0.15
N ALA A 169 4.23 -11.43 -0.55
CA ALA A 169 4.69 -12.44 -1.48
C ALA A 169 4.51 -13.87 -0.95
N ARG A 170 4.64 -14.05 0.37
CA ARG A 170 4.59 -15.36 1.04
C ARG A 170 3.17 -15.78 1.45
N ALA A 171 2.21 -14.87 1.43
CA ALA A 171 0.87 -15.13 1.95
C ALA A 171 0.06 -16.12 1.12
N SER A 172 0.35 -16.27 -0.17
CA SER A 172 -0.37 -17.21 -1.05
C SER A 172 0.02 -18.68 -0.84
N ASP A 173 1.19 -18.96 -0.28
CA ASP A 173 1.65 -20.33 -0.06
C ASP A 173 0.92 -21.00 1.11
N LYS A 174 0.50 -20.22 2.12
CA LYS A 174 -0.20 -20.75 3.30
C LYS A 174 -1.72 -20.82 3.17
N GLU A 175 -2.33 -19.98 2.33
CA GLU A 175 -3.79 -19.97 2.16
C GLU A 175 -4.29 -21.20 1.39
N THR A 176 -3.46 -21.82 0.55
CA THR A 176 -3.82 -23.04 -0.20
C THR A 176 -3.81 -24.31 0.68
N GLU A 177 -3.12 -24.30 1.82
CA GLU A 177 -3.05 -25.43 2.76
C GLU A 177 -4.16 -25.41 3.84
N SER A 178 -5.00 -24.38 3.88
CA SER A 178 -6.10 -24.26 4.85
C SER A 178 -7.37 -25.04 4.46
N LYS A 179 -7.31 -25.92 3.45
CA LYS A 179 -8.32 -26.97 3.29
C LYS A 179 -7.96 -28.14 4.23
N PRO A 180 -8.88 -28.56 5.13
CA PRO A 180 -8.65 -29.77 5.92
C PRO A 180 -8.36 -30.95 4.98
N PRO A 181 -7.47 -31.88 5.33
CA PRO A 181 -7.25 -33.07 4.54
C PRO A 181 -8.58 -33.81 4.44
N GLN A 182 -9.16 -33.87 3.23
CA GLN A 182 -10.25 -34.79 2.96
C GLN A 182 -9.74 -36.19 3.32
N PRO A 183 -10.46 -36.96 4.15
CA PRO A 183 -10.05 -38.32 4.46
C PRO A 183 -10.05 -39.09 3.15
N ALA A 184 -8.85 -39.44 2.66
CA ALA A 184 -8.67 -40.32 1.53
C ALA A 184 -9.42 -41.62 1.84
N GLN A 185 -10.57 -41.79 1.18
CA GLN A 185 -11.35 -43.00 1.26
C GLN A 185 -10.47 -44.18 0.84
N LYS A 186 -10.43 -45.18 1.73
CA LYS A 186 -9.72 -46.44 1.57
C LYS A 186 -10.01 -47.11 0.22
N GLU A 187 -8.91 -47.53 -0.42
CA GLU A 187 -8.73 -48.67 -1.32
C GLU A 187 -9.92 -49.15 -2.17
N LYS A 188 -9.75 -49.08 -3.50
CA LYS A 188 -10.12 -50.18 -4.40
C LYS A 188 -8.94 -50.52 -5.31
N LYS A 189 -8.28 -51.64 -5.01
CA LYS A 189 -7.29 -52.29 -5.89
C LYS A 189 -7.95 -52.72 -7.22
N PRO A 190 -7.26 -52.65 -8.36
CA PRO A 190 -7.74 -53.23 -9.61
C PRO A 190 -7.62 -54.77 -9.58
N PRO A 191 -8.58 -55.53 -10.15
CA PRO A 191 -8.55 -56.98 -10.15
C PRO A 191 -7.52 -57.53 -11.16
N THR A 192 -6.56 -58.28 -10.63
CA THR A 192 -5.61 -59.11 -11.38
C THR A 192 -6.36 -60.24 -12.08
N LYS A 193 -6.42 -60.23 -13.42
CA LYS A 193 -6.86 -61.39 -14.21
C LYS A 193 -5.72 -62.40 -14.29
N VAL A 194 -5.78 -63.44 -13.46
CA VAL A 194 -5.03 -64.69 -13.67
C VAL A 194 -5.97 -65.69 -14.32
N LYS A 195 -5.63 -66.15 -15.53
CA LYS A 195 -6.27 -67.29 -16.21
C LYS A 195 -5.29 -68.45 -16.20
N LYS A 196 -5.69 -69.58 -15.62
CA LYS A 196 -5.33 -70.98 -15.95
C LYS A 196 -6.32 -71.89 -15.21
N PRO A 197 -6.67 -73.08 -15.73
CA PRO A 197 -5.76 -74.13 -16.21
C PRO A 197 -5.50 -74.13 -17.72
#